data_AF-X0X475-F1
#
_entry.id   AF-X0X475-F1
#
_cell.length_a   1.000
_cell.length_b   1.000
_cell.length_c   1.000
_cell.angle_alpha   90.00
_cell.angle_beta   90.00
_cell.angle_gamma   90.00
#
_symmetry.space_group_name_H-M   'P 1'
#
loop_
_entity.id
_entity.type
_entity.pdbx_description
1 polymer ?
#
loop_
_entity_poly.entity_id
_entity_poly.type
_entity_poly.pdbx_seq_one_letter_code
_entity_poly.pdbx_strand_id
1 'polypeptide(L)'
;PITLNKLTAATVVKVIRAILQDTKEIVNTPGPNGLPGAYPVRLGRELVEVVLPDDITLEEAIAINEEGNRFDGIEKIENDGTIIITDKSYRIMRDMLGYDVKKFNIRDSKEVAEQLGKAFRSYGKRVGLPDFALNAIYAGK
;
A
#
# COMPACT_ATOMS: atom_id res chain seq x y z
N PRO A 1 -7.08 1.19 22.66
CA PRO A 1 -7.02 1.05 21.19
C PRO A 1 -5.78 0.22 20.78
N ILE A 2 -5.90 -1.11 20.87
CA ILE A 2 -4.81 -2.07 20.62
C ILE A 2 -5.42 -3.28 19.90
N THR A 3 -5.84 -3.13 18.63
CA THR A 3 -6.53 -4.22 17.93
C THR A 3 -5.99 -4.50 16.53
N LEU A 4 -5.76 -3.47 15.70
CA LEU A 4 -5.35 -3.68 14.30
C LEU A 4 -3.93 -4.23 14.16
N ASN A 5 -2.95 -3.65 14.86
CA ASN A 5 -1.54 -4.09 14.78
C ASN A 5 -1.34 -5.55 15.22
N LYS A 6 -2.14 -6.04 16.19
CA LYS A 6 -2.09 -7.42 16.65
C LYS A 6 -2.65 -8.39 15.61
N LEU A 7 -3.72 -8.02 14.91
CA LEU A 7 -4.29 -8.82 13.82
C LEU A 7 -3.31 -8.93 12.65
N THR A 8 -2.66 -7.82 12.29
CA THR A 8 -1.60 -7.82 11.28
C THR A 8 -0.44 -8.72 11.70
N ALA A 9 0.04 -8.59 12.95
CA ALA A 9 1.12 -9.42 13.47
C ALA A 9 0.75 -10.91 13.48
N ALA A 10 -0.46 -11.27 13.91
CA ALA A 10 -0.94 -12.65 13.89
C ALA A 10 -1.00 -13.23 12.46
N THR A 11 -1.43 -12.43 11.49
CA THR A 11 -1.44 -12.83 10.07
C THR A 11 -0.03 -13.08 9.56
N VAL A 12 0.91 -12.19 9.86
CA VAL A 12 2.34 -12.35 9.50
C VAL A 12 2.92 -13.62 10.12
N VAL A 13 2.64 -13.88 11.41
CA VAL A 13 3.09 -15.11 12.06
C VAL A 13 2.51 -16.36 11.39
N LYS A 14 1.24 -16.32 10.96
CA LYS A 14 0.62 -17.42 10.21
C LYS A 14 1.36 -17.70 8.90
N VAL A 15 1.64 -16.65 8.12
CA VAL A 15 2.40 -16.72 6.85
C VAL A 15 3.80 -17.30 7.09
N ILE A 16 4.54 -16.78 8.08
CA ILE A 16 5.89 -17.26 8.42
C ILE A 16 5.85 -18.73 8.84
N ARG A 17 4.88 -19.13 9.67
CA ARG A 17 4.72 -20.53 10.09
C ARG A 17 4.41 -21.43 8.91
N ALA A 18 3.54 -21.02 7.99
CA ALA A 18 3.18 -21.81 6.83
C ALA A 18 4.41 -22.13 5.95
N ILE A 19 5.29 -21.14 5.75
CA ILE A 19 6.56 -21.30 5.03
C ILE A 19 7.54 -22.19 5.81
N LEU A 20 7.83 -21.84 7.07
CA LEU A 20 8.87 -22.50 7.86
C LEU A 20 8.53 -23.96 8.22
N GLN A 21 7.25 -24.26 8.41
CA GLN A 21 6.76 -25.59 8.77
C GLN A 21 6.21 -26.36 7.56
N ASP A 22 6.29 -25.80 6.34
CA ASP A 22 5.76 -26.36 5.10
C ASP A 22 4.32 -26.88 5.21
N THR A 23 3.45 -26.09 5.85
CA THR A 23 2.10 -26.56 6.21
C THR A 23 1.15 -26.69 5.01
N LYS A 24 1.42 -25.98 3.91
CA LYS A 24 0.59 -25.92 2.69
C LYS A 24 -0.86 -25.47 2.96
N GLU A 25 -1.07 -24.77 4.07
CA GLU A 25 -2.37 -24.20 4.41
C GLU A 25 -2.70 -23.00 3.50
N ILE A 26 -4.00 -22.67 3.40
CA ILE A 26 -4.43 -21.45 2.70
C ILE A 26 -4.33 -20.26 3.67
N VAL A 27 -3.60 -19.25 3.23
CA VAL A 27 -3.46 -17.95 3.91
C VAL A 27 -3.76 -16.82 2.94
N ASN A 28 -4.00 -15.62 3.44
CA ASN A 28 -4.09 -14.42 2.58
C ASN A 28 -2.76 -13.67 2.64
N THR A 29 -2.19 -13.33 1.48
CA THR A 29 -0.93 -12.59 1.41
C THR A 29 -1.02 -11.46 0.39
N PRO A 30 -0.42 -10.28 0.68
CA PRO A 30 -0.23 -9.24 -0.32
C PRO A 30 0.89 -9.63 -1.29
N GLY A 31 0.75 -9.28 -2.56
CA GLY A 31 1.81 -9.35 -3.56
C GLY A 31 2.36 -10.72 -3.93
N PRO A 32 1.62 -11.84 -3.86
CA PRO A 32 2.19 -13.15 -4.19
C PRO A 32 2.68 -13.15 -5.64
N ASN A 33 3.88 -13.68 -5.86
CA ASN A 33 4.52 -13.72 -7.20
C ASN A 33 4.64 -12.35 -7.89
N GLY A 34 4.57 -11.24 -7.15
CA GLY A 34 4.62 -9.89 -7.71
C GLY A 34 3.28 -9.37 -8.26
N LEU A 35 2.17 -10.07 -8.00
CA LEU A 35 0.83 -9.64 -8.43
C LEU A 35 0.33 -8.42 -7.62
N PRO A 36 -0.53 -7.55 -8.19
CA PRO A 36 -1.09 -6.41 -7.46
C PRO A 36 -2.10 -6.86 -6.40
N GLY A 37 -2.11 -6.19 -5.26
CA GLY A 37 -3.09 -6.40 -4.19
C GLY A 37 -2.83 -7.66 -3.37
N ALA A 38 -3.89 -8.37 -2.95
CA ALA A 38 -3.78 -9.54 -2.06
C ALA A 38 -4.69 -10.69 -2.51
N TYR A 39 -4.23 -11.92 -2.27
CA TYR A 39 -4.91 -13.14 -2.71
C TYR A 39 -4.90 -14.22 -1.64
N PRO A 40 -5.89 -15.11 -1.62
CA PRO A 40 -5.75 -16.42 -0.99
C PRO A 40 -4.65 -17.20 -1.70
N VAL A 41 -3.71 -17.73 -0.94
CA VAL A 41 -2.59 -18.51 -1.44
C VAL A 41 -2.41 -19.79 -0.64
N ARG A 42 -2.09 -20.87 -1.33
CA ARG A 42 -1.51 -22.07 -0.75
C ARG A 42 -0.03 -21.83 -0.56
N LEU A 43 0.41 -21.83 0.69
CA LEU A 43 1.76 -21.42 1.06
C LEU A 43 2.55 -22.54 1.73
N GLY A 44 3.75 -22.81 1.21
CA GLY A 44 4.71 -23.76 1.75
C GLY A 44 6.14 -23.23 1.63
N ARG A 45 7.13 -24.08 1.93
CA ARG A 45 8.55 -23.68 1.92
C ARG A 45 9.01 -23.17 0.55
N GLU A 46 8.54 -23.83 -0.51
CA GLU A 46 8.90 -23.55 -1.91
C GLU A 46 7.65 -23.40 -2.79
N LEU A 47 6.49 -23.14 -2.18
CA LEU A 47 5.20 -23.09 -2.85
C LEU A 47 4.48 -21.77 -2.54
N VAL A 48 4.16 -21.02 -3.59
CA VAL A 48 3.28 -19.85 -3.55
C VAL A 48 2.28 -19.97 -4.69
N GLU A 49 1.18 -20.68 -4.44
CA GLU A 49 0.13 -20.93 -5.43
C GLU A 49 -1.10 -20.08 -5.08
N VAL A 50 -1.55 -19.25 -6.02
CA VAL A 50 -2.79 -18.47 -5.87
C VAL A 50 -3.98 -19.43 -5.95
N VAL A 51 -4.91 -19.34 -4.99
CA VAL A 51 -6.10 -20.20 -4.93
C VAL A 51 -7.33 -19.33 -5.13
N LEU A 52 -7.90 -19.40 -6.32
CA LEU A 52 -9.13 -18.67 -6.68
C LEU A 52 -10.34 -19.61 -6.66
N PRO A 53 -11.54 -19.08 -6.39
CA PRO A 53 -12.79 -19.75 -6.74
C PRO A 53 -12.86 -20.08 -8.24
N ASP A 54 -13.68 -21.08 -8.59
CA ASP A 54 -13.82 -21.55 -9.99
C ASP A 54 -14.50 -20.53 -10.92
N ASP A 55 -15.15 -19.50 -10.36
CA ASP A 55 -15.90 -18.48 -11.10
C ASP A 55 -15.10 -17.21 -11.40
N ILE A 56 -13.81 -17.17 -11.07
CA ILE A 56 -12.93 -16.04 -11.38
C ILE A 56 -11.56 -16.48 -11.91
N THR A 57 -11.15 -15.88 -13.02
CA THR A 57 -9.82 -16.06 -13.60
C THR A 57 -8.76 -15.25 -12.85
N LEU A 58 -7.49 -15.60 -13.03
CA LEU A 58 -6.39 -14.83 -12.45
C LEU A 58 -6.35 -13.41 -13.01
N GLU A 59 -6.61 -13.24 -14.30
CA GLU A 59 -6.66 -11.96 -14.99
C GLU A 59 -7.76 -11.05 -14.43
N GLU A 60 -8.95 -11.59 -14.18
CA GLU A 60 -10.04 -10.84 -13.54
C GLU A 60 -9.69 -10.45 -12.11
N ALA A 61 -9.08 -11.35 -11.33
CA ALA A 61 -8.65 -11.05 -9.98
C ALA A 61 -7.56 -9.95 -9.94
N ILE A 62 -6.63 -9.95 -10.92
CA ILE A 62 -5.65 -8.87 -11.11
C ILE A 62 -6.37 -7.55 -11.41
N ALA A 63 -7.31 -7.54 -12.36
CA ALA A 63 -8.06 -6.34 -12.73
C ALA A 63 -8.85 -5.75 -11.55
N ILE A 64 -9.45 -6.60 -10.71
CA ILE A 64 -10.13 -6.16 -9.47
C ILE A 64 -9.16 -5.47 -8.52
N ASN A 65 -7.97 -6.05 -8.30
CA ASN A 65 -6.96 -5.45 -7.43
C ASN A 65 -6.41 -4.13 -8.00
N GLU A 66 -6.21 -4.04 -9.32
CA GLU A 66 -5.76 -2.81 -9.99
C GLU A 66 -6.81 -1.70 -9.91
N GLU A 67 -8.10 -2.02 -10.08
CA GLU A 67 -9.17 -1.05 -9.86
C GLU A 67 -9.23 -0.62 -8.38
N GLY A 68 -8.95 -1.56 -7.46
CA GLY A 68 -8.78 -1.30 -6.03
C GLY A 68 -7.75 -0.21 -5.73
N ASN A 69 -6.61 -0.21 -6.42
CA ASN A 69 -5.52 0.78 -6.23
C ASN A 69 -6.00 2.22 -6.42
N ARG A 70 -7.01 2.45 -7.27
CA ARG A 70 -7.56 3.80 -7.53
C ARG A 70 -8.21 4.41 -6.30
N PHE A 71 -8.78 3.58 -5.41
CA PHE A 71 -9.34 4.03 -4.14
C PHE A 71 -8.24 4.50 -3.17
N ASP A 72 -7.04 3.93 -3.28
CA ASP A 72 -5.84 4.39 -2.56
C ASP A 72 -5.12 5.56 -3.27
N GLY A 73 -5.70 6.07 -4.36
CA GLY A 73 -5.16 7.20 -5.11
C GLY A 73 -4.06 6.84 -6.10
N ILE A 74 -3.85 5.55 -6.38
CA ILE A 74 -2.89 5.04 -7.37
C ILE A 74 -3.66 4.68 -8.65
N GLU A 75 -3.37 5.39 -9.73
CA GLU A 75 -3.94 5.11 -11.06
C GLU A 75 -3.29 3.88 -11.69
N LYS A 76 -1.96 3.78 -11.60
CA LYS A 76 -1.17 2.71 -12.20
C LYS A 76 0.21 2.65 -11.57
N ILE A 77 0.81 1.45 -11.58
CA ILE A 77 2.23 1.25 -11.32
C ILE A 77 2.86 0.73 -12.61
N GLU A 78 3.85 1.43 -13.15
CA GLU A 78 4.59 1.03 -14.33
C GLU A 78 5.61 -0.06 -14.00
N ASN A 79 6.04 -0.80 -15.03
CA ASN A 79 6.98 -1.92 -14.89
C ASN A 79 8.33 -1.53 -14.26
N ASP A 80 8.73 -0.26 -14.35
CA ASP A 80 9.96 0.26 -13.73
C ASP A 80 9.79 0.68 -12.26
N GLY A 81 8.58 0.52 -11.72
CA GLY A 81 8.17 0.95 -10.39
C GLY A 81 7.68 2.40 -10.31
N THR A 82 7.42 3.07 -11.43
CA THR A 82 6.83 4.41 -11.43
C THR A 82 5.36 4.35 -11.02
N ILE A 83 5.02 5.06 -9.94
CA ILE A 83 3.66 5.21 -9.45
C ILE A 83 3.02 6.43 -10.11
N ILE A 84 1.84 6.26 -10.70
CA ILE A 84 1.00 7.33 -11.23
C ILE A 84 -0.15 7.55 -10.27
N ILE A 85 -0.29 8.77 -9.75
CA ILE A 85 -1.36 9.14 -8.83
C ILE A 85 -2.64 9.45 -9.62
N THR A 86 -3.83 9.17 -9.11
CA THR A 86 -5.10 9.53 -9.77
C THR A 86 -5.27 11.05 -9.92
N ASP A 87 -6.04 11.51 -10.92
CA ASP A 87 -6.31 12.94 -11.12
C ASP A 87 -7.03 13.58 -9.93
N LYS A 88 -7.87 12.81 -9.25
CA LYS A 88 -8.58 13.26 -8.06
C LYS A 88 -7.59 13.54 -6.92
N SER A 89 -6.77 12.57 -6.56
CA SER A 89 -5.82 12.71 -5.44
C SER A 89 -4.76 13.78 -5.73
N TYR A 90 -4.24 13.82 -6.96
CA TYR A 90 -3.30 14.85 -7.40
C TYR A 90 -3.88 16.27 -7.25
N ARG A 91 -5.10 16.52 -7.74
CA ARG A 91 -5.75 17.83 -7.61
C ARG A 91 -5.94 18.24 -6.15
N ILE A 92 -6.44 17.32 -5.31
CA ILE A 92 -6.65 17.60 -3.89
C ILE A 92 -5.32 17.96 -3.21
N MET A 93 -4.26 17.18 -3.44
CA MET A 93 -2.95 17.44 -2.84
C MET A 93 -2.35 18.76 -3.30
N ARG A 94 -2.45 19.08 -4.59
CA ARG A 94 -1.97 20.35 -5.14
C ARG A 94 -2.76 21.53 -4.58
N ASP A 95 -4.08 21.48 -4.65
CA ASP A 95 -4.93 22.63 -4.32
C ASP A 95 -4.98 22.89 -2.81
N MET A 96 -4.94 21.84 -1.98
CA MET A 96 -4.97 21.98 -0.52
C MET A 96 -3.59 22.23 0.08
N LEU A 97 -2.57 21.46 -0.35
CA LEU A 97 -1.26 21.43 0.28
C LEU A 97 -0.18 22.16 -0.50
N GLY A 98 -0.44 22.56 -1.76
CA GLY A 98 0.60 23.04 -2.67
C GLY A 98 1.55 21.92 -3.12
N TYR A 99 1.14 20.65 -3.01
CA TYR A 99 1.98 19.50 -3.31
C TYR A 99 1.75 19.02 -4.76
N ASP A 100 2.68 19.36 -5.64
CA ASP A 100 2.57 19.15 -7.09
C ASP A 100 3.36 17.92 -7.56
N VAL A 101 2.97 16.75 -7.09
CA VAL A 101 3.55 15.46 -7.53
C VAL A 101 2.44 14.59 -8.10
N LYS A 102 2.52 14.35 -9.41
CA LYS A 102 1.57 13.48 -10.14
C LYS A 102 2.08 12.04 -10.30
N LYS A 103 3.40 11.87 -10.35
CA LYS A 103 4.06 10.58 -10.51
C LYS A 103 5.45 10.61 -9.89
N PHE A 104 5.94 9.46 -9.45
CA PHE A 104 7.29 9.30 -8.90
C PHE A 104 7.72 7.83 -8.99
N ASN A 105 9.02 7.55 -9.00
CA ASN A 105 9.50 6.17 -8.94
C ASN A 105 9.48 5.66 -7.49
N ILE A 106 9.19 4.37 -7.29
CA ILE A 106 9.20 3.75 -5.96
C ILE A 106 10.54 3.96 -5.23
N ARG A 107 11.65 4.07 -5.96
CA ARG A 107 12.98 4.35 -5.39
C ARG A 107 13.07 5.72 -4.72
N ASP A 108 12.22 6.67 -5.13
CA ASP A 108 12.16 8.03 -4.60
C ASP A 108 11.13 8.17 -3.46
N SER A 109 10.47 7.07 -3.05
CA SER A 109 9.37 7.09 -2.08
C SER A 109 9.72 7.81 -0.77
N LYS A 110 10.95 7.66 -0.30
CA LYS A 110 11.41 8.36 0.91
C LYS A 110 11.37 9.87 0.70
N GLU A 111 11.99 10.36 -0.37
CA GLU A 111 12.06 11.79 -0.68
C GLU A 111 10.65 12.37 -0.87
N VAL A 112 9.82 11.67 -1.64
CA VAL A 112 8.42 12.03 -1.91
C VAL A 112 7.62 12.12 -0.61
N ALA A 113 7.79 11.16 0.31
CA ALA A 113 7.13 11.17 1.62
C ALA A 113 7.60 12.35 2.50
N GLU A 114 8.89 12.69 2.47
CA GLU A 114 9.42 13.85 3.20
C GLU A 114 8.86 15.17 2.65
N GLN A 115 8.77 15.31 1.33
CA GLN A 115 8.18 16.49 0.68
C GLN A 115 6.69 16.63 1.04
N LEU A 116 5.92 15.54 0.93
CA LEU A 116 4.51 15.51 1.30
C LEU A 116 4.31 15.86 2.77
N GLY A 117 5.15 15.31 3.64
CA GLY A 117 5.18 15.62 5.07
C GLY A 117 5.41 17.09 5.38
N LYS A 118 6.37 17.72 4.71
CA LYS A 118 6.64 19.17 4.83
C LYS A 118 5.44 20.00 4.36
N ALA A 119 4.78 19.61 3.26
CA ALA A 119 3.56 20.26 2.77
C ALA A 119 2.39 20.14 3.76
N PHE A 120 2.15 18.94 4.28
CA PHE A 120 1.13 18.70 5.33
C PHE A 120 1.41 19.47 6.61
N ARG A 121 2.67 19.54 7.07
CA ARG A 121 3.03 20.31 8.27
C ARG A 121 2.78 21.81 8.06
N SER A 122 3.11 22.35 6.88
CA SER A 122 2.82 23.75 6.52
C SER A 122 1.32 24.03 6.48
N TYR A 123 0.54 23.14 5.86
CA TYR A 123 -0.91 23.19 5.87
C TYR A 123 -1.47 23.16 7.30
N GLY A 124 -0.99 22.21 8.12
CA GLY A 124 -1.41 22.03 9.50
C GLY A 124 -1.22 23.28 10.34
N LYS A 125 -0.07 23.96 10.21
CA LYS A 125 0.17 25.26 10.87
C LYS A 125 -0.85 26.32 10.46
N ARG A 126 -1.13 26.41 9.16
CA ARG A 126 -2.09 27.40 8.60
C ARG A 126 -3.51 27.20 9.13
N VAL A 127 -3.92 25.95 9.34
CA VAL A 127 -5.25 25.62 9.88
C VAL A 127 -5.29 25.47 11.41
N GLY A 128 -4.18 25.76 12.09
CA GLY A 128 -4.11 25.77 13.56
C GLY A 128 -4.06 24.40 14.23
N LEU A 129 -3.47 23.38 13.58
CA LEU A 129 -3.26 22.09 14.24
C LEU A 129 -2.32 22.23 15.46
N PRO A 130 -2.59 21.50 16.56
CA PRO A 130 -1.76 21.54 17.76
C PRO A 130 -0.38 20.92 17.52
N ASP A 131 0.61 21.30 18.34
CA ASP A 131 2.00 20.87 18.18
C ASP A 131 2.19 19.35 18.19
N PHE A 132 1.42 18.62 19.00
CA PHE A 132 1.51 17.16 19.03
C PHE A 132 1.13 16.54 17.67
N ALA A 133 0.13 17.10 16.98
CA ALA A 133 -0.29 16.63 15.66
C ALA A 133 0.76 17.01 14.60
N LEU A 134 1.28 18.24 14.66
CA LEU A 134 2.35 18.68 13.76
C LEU A 134 3.61 17.83 13.90
N ASN A 135 3.97 17.45 15.13
CA ASN A 135 5.16 16.66 15.43
C ASN A 135 5.02 15.17 15.10
N ALA A 136 3.79 14.66 14.95
CA ALA A 136 3.52 13.32 14.46
C ALA A 136 3.68 13.17 12.93
N ILE A 137 3.68 14.28 12.18
CA ILE A 137 3.86 14.27 10.72
C ILE A 137 5.33 13.98 10.41
N TYR A 138 5.59 12.86 9.73
CA TYR A 138 6.91 12.54 9.18
C TYR A 138 7.32 13.61 8.17
N ALA A 139 8.53 14.15 8.28
CA ALA A 139 9.05 15.19 7.37
C ALA A 139 10.57 15.06 7.16
N GLY A 140 11.12 13.84 7.30
CA GLY A 140 12.55 13.54 7.13
C GLY A 140 13.41 13.77 8.38
N LYS A 141 12.80 13.71 9.57
CA LYS A 141 13.52 13.74 10.84
C LYS A 141 13.92 12.34 11.28
#